data_AF-A0A7J3KEG4-F1
#
_entry.id   AF-A0A7J3KEG4-F1
#
_cell.length_a   1.000
_cell.length_b   1.000
_cell.length_c   1.000
_cell.angle_alpha   90.00
_cell.angle_beta   90.00
_cell.angle_gamma   90.00
#
_symmetry.space_group_name_H-M   'P 1'
#
loop_
_entity.id
_entity.type
_entity.pdbx_description
1 polymer ?
#
loop_
_entity_poly.entity_id
_entity_poly.type
_entity_poly.pdbx_seq_one_letter_code
_entity_poly.pdbx_strand_id
1 'polypeptide(L)'
;MESTSTRVEHIIYAPVPYKGYTIRARSEGADIESFKNALKDWLIPFDQTIITSNFLEKLLVRCRNKAYYLRVFQAPALDELKRSGIVSHIAEIDVVLLKKIPLSQLDLAMTKFIEEYSIPIGNVEPLTITLDTIEDVESNTIRNTIPREVAQKIIELIRSDKFKIFILYRGGEKYHIAFGLARRIITEAFSGDFIVATENIKQDVLLLYDGVLIVGKRLPPWARLKGWNVINLEKHITESIKTDKIVDDILKQIYG
;
A
#
# COMPACT_ATOMS: atom_id res chain seq x y z
N MET A 1 -1.06 -28.63 -13.09
CA MET A 1 -1.99 -27.60 -12.60
C MET A 1 -1.68 -26.35 -13.40
N GLU A 2 -2.65 -25.81 -14.14
CA GLU A 2 -2.46 -24.54 -14.84
C GLU A 2 -2.38 -23.43 -13.79
N SER A 3 -1.28 -22.68 -13.80
CA SER A 3 -1.12 -21.53 -12.93
C SER A 3 -2.14 -20.47 -13.33
N THR A 4 -2.99 -20.06 -12.39
CA THR A 4 -3.94 -18.99 -12.67
C THR A 4 -3.18 -17.68 -12.58
N SER A 5 -3.18 -16.86 -13.62
CA SER A 5 -2.52 -15.55 -13.62
C SER A 5 -3.51 -14.44 -13.93
N THR A 6 -3.24 -13.24 -13.44
CA THR A 6 -3.98 -12.03 -13.83
C THR A 6 -3.00 -10.97 -14.32
N ARG A 7 -3.50 -10.08 -15.18
CA ARG A 7 -2.74 -8.92 -15.67
C ARG A 7 -3.22 -7.66 -14.95
N VAL A 8 -2.27 -6.76 -14.66
CA VAL A 8 -2.51 -5.50 -13.93
C VAL A 8 -1.80 -4.38 -14.66
N GLU A 9 -2.54 -3.33 -15.00
CA GLU A 9 -2.00 -2.16 -15.69
C GLU A 9 -1.17 -1.31 -14.73
N HIS A 10 -0.14 -0.65 -15.25
CA HIS A 10 0.76 0.13 -14.42
C HIS A 10 1.43 1.27 -15.18
N ILE A 11 1.93 2.23 -14.42
CA ILE A 11 2.72 3.34 -14.91
C ILE A 11 4.02 3.45 -14.13
N ILE A 12 5.01 4.09 -14.73
CA ILE A 12 6.25 4.51 -14.10
C ILE A 12 6.35 6.01 -14.27
N TYR A 13 6.31 6.74 -13.16
CA TYR A 13 6.54 8.17 -13.11
C TYR A 13 7.96 8.44 -12.59
N ALA A 14 8.76 9.14 -13.39
CA ALA A 14 10.18 9.36 -13.12
C ALA A 14 10.71 10.50 -14.02
N PRO A 15 11.95 10.98 -13.78
CA PRO A 15 12.62 11.88 -14.71
C PRO A 15 12.73 11.29 -16.11
N VAL A 16 12.45 12.11 -17.12
CA VAL A 16 12.68 11.85 -18.54
C VAL A 16 13.62 12.92 -19.10
N PRO A 17 14.63 12.55 -19.91
CA PRO A 17 15.54 13.51 -20.53
C PRO A 17 14.77 14.65 -21.22
N TYR A 18 15.20 15.90 -20.97
CA TYR A 18 14.62 17.12 -21.55
C TYR A 18 13.15 17.43 -21.19
N LYS A 19 12.44 16.52 -20.51
CA LYS A 19 11.02 16.69 -20.12
C LYS A 19 10.80 16.85 -18.61
N GLY A 20 11.82 16.56 -17.79
CA GLY A 20 11.69 16.59 -16.34
C GLY A 20 10.88 15.39 -15.83
N TYR A 21 10.23 15.53 -14.68
CA TYR A 21 9.38 14.48 -14.11
C TYR A 21 8.07 14.34 -14.89
N THR A 22 7.83 13.15 -15.44
CA THR A 22 6.61 12.84 -16.19
C THR A 22 6.35 11.34 -16.18
N ILE A 23 5.25 10.89 -16.81
CA ILE A 23 5.03 9.48 -17.09
C ILE A 23 6.15 9.02 -18.02
N ARG A 24 7.08 8.25 -17.45
CA ARG A 24 8.26 7.72 -18.13
C ARG A 24 7.88 6.50 -18.96
N ALA A 25 7.10 5.60 -18.38
CA ALA A 25 6.56 4.43 -19.07
C ALA A 25 5.15 4.10 -18.60
N ARG A 26 4.38 3.40 -19.44
CA ARG A 26 3.04 2.90 -19.09
C ARG A 26 2.69 1.65 -19.89
N SER A 27 1.84 0.81 -19.31
CA SER A 27 1.20 -0.26 -20.06
C SER A 27 0.12 0.28 -20.99
N GLU A 28 -0.19 -0.46 -22.05
CA GLU A 28 -1.10 0.00 -23.12
C GLU A 28 -2.52 0.31 -22.59
N GLY A 29 -3.01 -0.49 -21.65
CA GLY A 29 -4.33 -0.32 -21.03
C GLY A 29 -4.37 0.71 -19.89
N ALA A 30 -3.23 1.30 -19.52
CA ALA A 30 -3.18 2.28 -18.43
C ALA A 30 -3.77 3.64 -18.83
N ASP A 31 -4.94 3.95 -18.28
CA ASP A 31 -5.56 5.28 -18.38
C ASP A 31 -4.89 6.28 -17.42
N ILE A 32 -4.01 7.12 -17.96
CA ILE A 32 -3.23 8.10 -17.19
C ILE A 32 -4.11 9.05 -16.37
N GLU A 33 -5.28 9.43 -16.88
CA GLU A 33 -6.17 10.33 -16.15
C GLU A 33 -6.77 9.64 -14.93
N SER A 34 -7.06 8.34 -15.00
CA SER A 34 -7.47 7.55 -13.83
C SER A 34 -6.39 7.51 -12.74
N PHE A 35 -5.12 7.29 -13.09
CA PHE A 35 -4.01 7.34 -12.14
C PHE A 35 -3.86 8.73 -11.49
N LYS A 36 -3.89 9.80 -12.29
CA LYS A 36 -3.81 11.18 -11.78
C LYS A 36 -4.97 11.52 -10.86
N ASN A 37 -6.20 11.19 -11.26
CA ASN A 37 -7.41 11.45 -10.48
C ASN A 37 -7.43 10.67 -9.16
N ALA A 38 -6.97 9.42 -9.16
CA ALA A 38 -6.87 8.63 -7.94
C ALA A 38 -5.84 9.23 -6.97
N LEU A 39 -4.70 9.67 -7.50
CA LEU A 39 -3.59 10.22 -6.71
C LEU A 39 -3.66 11.72 -6.47
N LYS A 40 -4.69 12.39 -6.99
CA LYS A 40 -4.87 13.85 -6.96
C LYS A 40 -3.61 14.58 -7.44
N ASP A 41 -3.02 14.09 -8.53
CA ASP A 41 -1.74 14.50 -9.14
C ASP A 41 -0.46 14.28 -8.31
N TRP A 42 -0.54 13.68 -7.12
CA TRP A 42 0.62 13.37 -6.28
C TRP A 42 1.28 12.04 -6.65
N LEU A 43 1.88 11.98 -7.84
CA LEU A 43 2.58 10.78 -8.31
C LEU A 43 3.86 10.48 -7.49
N ILE A 44 4.37 11.46 -6.73
CA ILE A 44 5.42 11.29 -5.71
C ILE A 44 4.94 11.96 -4.40
N PRO A 45 4.27 11.19 -3.51
CA PRO A 45 3.59 11.76 -2.33
C PRO A 45 4.47 11.92 -1.09
N PHE A 46 5.77 11.61 -1.19
CA PHE A 46 6.72 11.68 -0.06
C PHE A 46 7.56 12.96 -0.10
N ASP A 47 7.95 13.45 1.06
CA ASP A 47 8.81 14.62 1.20
C ASP A 47 10.20 14.34 0.58
N GLN A 48 10.78 15.28 -0.16
CA GLN A 48 12.11 15.07 -0.75
C GLN A 48 13.22 15.07 0.31
N THR A 49 13.00 15.71 1.46
CA THR A 49 13.99 15.81 2.55
C THR A 49 14.30 14.48 3.22
N ILE A 50 13.41 13.49 3.10
CA ILE A 50 13.60 12.15 3.68
C ILE A 50 14.17 11.14 2.68
N ILE A 51 14.33 11.54 1.42
CA ILE A 51 14.73 10.63 0.34
C ILE A 51 16.25 10.47 0.37
N THR A 52 16.67 9.25 0.65
CA THR A 52 18.06 8.81 0.68
C THR A 52 18.33 7.81 -0.44
N SER A 53 19.58 7.39 -0.63
CA SER A 53 19.96 6.42 -1.67
C SER A 53 19.21 5.08 -1.57
N ASN A 54 18.80 4.70 -0.36
CA ASN A 54 18.10 3.44 -0.08
C ASN A 54 16.61 3.65 0.21
N PHE A 55 16.07 4.80 -0.22
CA PHE A 55 14.67 5.13 0.01
C PHE A 55 13.77 4.12 -0.71
N LEU A 56 12.86 3.51 0.05
CA LEU A 56 11.77 2.69 -0.44
C LEU A 56 10.57 2.90 0.46
N GLU A 57 9.53 3.49 -0.10
CA GLU A 57 8.23 3.61 0.52
C GLU A 57 7.14 3.03 -0.36
N LYS A 58 6.09 2.56 0.29
CA LYS A 58 4.98 1.88 -0.35
C LYS A 58 3.68 2.46 0.18
N LEU A 59 2.70 2.60 -0.69
CA LEU A 59 1.37 3.05 -0.30
C LEU A 59 0.30 2.38 -1.15
N LEU A 60 -0.92 2.36 -0.61
CA LEU A 60 -2.10 1.92 -1.32
C LEU A 60 -3.14 3.03 -1.26
N VAL A 61 -3.65 3.42 -2.42
CA VAL A 61 -4.79 4.33 -2.52
C VAL A 61 -5.98 3.56 -3.07
N ARG A 62 -7.14 3.68 -2.46
CA ARG A 62 -8.40 3.28 -3.05
C ARG A 62 -9.11 4.50 -3.60
N CYS A 63 -9.62 4.37 -4.81
CA CYS A 63 -10.56 5.31 -5.42
C CYS A 63 -11.69 4.50 -6.07
N ARG A 64 -12.91 4.63 -5.56
CA ARG A 64 -14.10 3.89 -6.04
C ARG A 64 -13.85 2.36 -6.07
N ASN A 65 -13.90 1.77 -7.26
CA ASN A 65 -13.76 0.33 -7.53
C ASN A 65 -12.33 -0.10 -7.87
N LYS A 66 -11.37 0.84 -7.82
CA LYS A 66 -9.96 0.62 -8.12
C LYS A 66 -9.10 0.89 -6.89
N ALA A 67 -7.96 0.22 -6.86
CA ALA A 67 -6.90 0.49 -5.91
C ALA A 67 -5.57 0.66 -6.66
N TYR A 68 -4.74 1.56 -6.16
CA TYR A 68 -3.47 1.96 -6.76
C TYR A 68 -2.38 1.66 -5.75
N TYR A 69 -1.53 0.70 -6.08
CA TYR A 69 -0.38 0.34 -5.27
C TYR A 69 0.86 1.04 -5.82
N LEU A 70 1.56 1.78 -4.97
CA LEU A 70 2.75 2.51 -5.38
C LEU A 70 3.97 1.97 -4.65
N ARG A 71 5.05 1.84 -5.41
CA ARG A 71 6.41 1.72 -4.91
C ARG A 71 7.17 2.97 -5.29
N VAL A 72 7.59 3.73 -4.30
CA VAL A 72 8.40 4.94 -4.49
C VAL A 72 9.80 4.66 -3.99
N PHE A 73 10.78 4.74 -4.89
CA PHE A 73 12.17 4.41 -4.58
C PHE A 73 13.15 5.32 -5.30
N GLN A 74 14.36 5.44 -4.75
CA GLN A 74 15.45 6.14 -5.43
C GLN A 74 16.12 5.18 -6.42
N ALA A 75 16.37 5.64 -7.64
CA ALA A 75 17.06 4.87 -8.66
C ALA A 75 18.24 5.64 -9.26
N PRO A 76 19.39 4.99 -9.49
CA PRO A 76 20.52 5.59 -10.16
C PRO A 76 20.36 5.57 -11.69
N ALA A 77 21.12 6.43 -12.37
CA ALA A 77 21.34 6.37 -13.82
C ALA A 77 20.07 6.28 -14.69
N LEU A 78 19.11 7.18 -14.46
CA LEU A 78 17.84 7.24 -15.18
C LEU A 78 17.94 7.82 -16.59
N ASP A 79 19.08 8.38 -16.95
CA ASP A 79 19.33 8.96 -18.27
C ASP A 79 20.80 8.82 -18.69
N GLU A 80 21.09 9.27 -19.91
CA GLU A 80 22.43 9.25 -20.51
C GLU A 80 23.46 10.03 -19.67
N LEU A 81 23.01 11.01 -18.87
CA LEU A 81 23.85 11.78 -17.96
C LEU A 81 24.04 11.07 -16.61
N LYS A 82 23.57 9.83 -16.49
CA LYS A 82 23.59 9.00 -15.28
C LYS A 82 22.95 9.66 -14.07
N ARG A 83 21.99 10.56 -14.27
CA ARG A 83 21.33 11.26 -13.17
C ARG A 83 20.44 10.30 -12.39
N SER A 84 20.55 10.34 -11.08
CA SER A 84 19.68 9.62 -10.17
C SER A 84 18.38 10.39 -9.95
N GLY A 85 17.29 9.68 -9.67
CA GLY A 85 16.01 10.32 -9.37
C GLY A 85 15.06 9.39 -8.64
N ILE A 86 13.93 9.95 -8.25
CA ILE A 86 12.86 9.22 -7.58
C ILE A 86 11.99 8.58 -8.65
N VAL A 87 11.62 7.33 -8.42
CA VAL A 87 10.77 6.56 -9.30
C VAL A 87 9.54 6.16 -8.53
N SER A 88 8.38 6.43 -9.12
CA SER A 88 7.10 5.95 -8.63
C SER A 88 6.57 4.93 -9.64
N HIS A 89 6.62 3.66 -9.26
CA HIS A 89 6.01 2.57 -10.01
C HIS A 89 4.65 2.32 -9.40
N ILE A 90 3.59 2.45 -10.20
CA ILE A 90 2.21 2.51 -9.73
C ILE A 90 1.38 1.51 -10.51
N ALA A 91 0.75 0.56 -9.82
CA ALA A 91 -0.12 -0.45 -10.41
C ALA A 91 -1.59 -0.20 -10.06
N GLU A 92 -2.49 -0.32 -11.03
CA GLU A 92 -3.94 -0.21 -10.86
C GLU A 92 -4.58 -1.60 -10.78
N ILE A 93 -5.31 -1.85 -9.70
CA ILE A 93 -5.91 -3.13 -9.37
C ILE A 93 -7.42 -2.95 -9.19
N ASP A 94 -8.21 -3.85 -9.75
CA ASP A 94 -9.63 -3.92 -9.38
C ASP A 94 -9.80 -4.35 -7.93
N VAL A 95 -10.68 -3.67 -7.19
CA VAL A 95 -10.96 -4.00 -5.78
C VAL A 95 -11.43 -5.44 -5.61
N VAL A 96 -12.10 -6.01 -6.62
CA VAL A 96 -12.50 -7.43 -6.62
C VAL A 96 -11.30 -8.38 -6.63
N LEU A 97 -10.20 -7.99 -7.31
CA LEU A 97 -8.98 -8.77 -7.36
C LEU A 97 -8.18 -8.69 -6.06
N LEU A 98 -8.27 -7.60 -5.30
CA LEU A 98 -7.63 -7.49 -3.97
C LEU A 98 -8.11 -8.55 -2.96
N LYS A 99 -9.30 -9.14 -3.16
CA LYS A 99 -9.76 -10.29 -2.36
C LYS A 99 -8.92 -11.55 -2.61
N LYS A 100 -8.37 -11.69 -3.82
CA LYS A 100 -7.67 -12.89 -4.28
C LYS A 100 -6.15 -12.72 -4.32
N ILE A 101 -5.67 -11.47 -4.39
CA ILE A 101 -4.26 -11.15 -4.61
C ILE A 101 -3.67 -10.55 -3.33
N PRO A 102 -2.71 -11.23 -2.69
CA PRO A 102 -1.83 -10.60 -1.72
C PRO A 102 -1.06 -9.44 -2.36
N LEU A 103 -0.98 -8.30 -1.67
CA LEU A 103 -0.23 -7.14 -2.16
C LEU A 103 1.27 -7.43 -2.21
N SER A 104 1.76 -8.41 -1.44
CA SER A 104 3.10 -8.98 -1.53
C SER A 104 3.40 -9.62 -2.89
N GLN A 105 2.41 -10.26 -3.54
CA GLN A 105 2.57 -10.81 -4.89
C GLN A 105 2.64 -9.72 -5.94
N LEU A 106 1.82 -8.67 -5.81
CA LEU A 106 1.92 -7.50 -6.67
C LEU A 106 3.26 -6.79 -6.50
N ASP A 107 3.69 -6.59 -5.26
CA ASP A 107 4.98 -5.99 -4.94
C ASP A 107 6.13 -6.79 -5.56
N LEU A 108 6.08 -8.13 -5.48
CA LEU A 108 7.05 -9.02 -6.11
C LEU A 108 7.03 -8.88 -7.64
N ALA A 109 5.85 -8.86 -8.27
CA ALA A 109 5.72 -8.68 -9.72
C ALA A 109 6.32 -7.34 -10.17
N MET A 110 6.10 -6.27 -9.40
CA MET A 110 6.70 -4.96 -9.68
C MET A 110 8.22 -4.96 -9.47
N THR A 111 8.75 -5.61 -8.43
CA THR A 111 10.20 -5.79 -8.25
C THR A 111 10.80 -6.48 -9.46
N LYS A 112 10.26 -7.66 -9.82
CA LYS A 112 10.77 -8.50 -10.91
C LYS A 112 10.75 -7.75 -12.24
N PHE A 113 9.69 -6.99 -12.50
CA PHE A 113 9.61 -6.15 -13.69
C PHE A 113 10.78 -5.16 -13.76
N ILE A 114 11.11 -4.47 -12.67
CA ILE A 114 12.23 -3.52 -12.66
C ILE A 114 13.58 -4.24 -12.74
N GLU A 115 13.72 -5.42 -12.13
CA GLU A 115 14.94 -6.24 -12.23
C GLU A 115 15.18 -6.72 -13.67
N GLU A 116 14.12 -7.11 -14.38
CA GLU A 116 14.20 -7.64 -15.74
C GLU A 116 14.36 -6.54 -16.79
N TYR A 117 13.57 -5.46 -16.68
CA TYR A 117 13.47 -4.41 -17.71
C TYR A 117 14.18 -3.11 -17.34
N SER A 118 14.86 -3.05 -16.18
CA SER A 118 15.35 -1.79 -15.61
C SER A 118 14.22 -0.76 -15.47
N ILE A 119 14.49 0.53 -15.67
CA ILE A 119 13.47 1.59 -15.62
C ILE A 119 13.20 2.08 -17.05
N PRO A 120 12.23 1.47 -17.75
CA PRO A 120 12.01 1.67 -19.18
C PRO A 120 11.47 3.07 -19.50
N ILE A 121 11.42 3.40 -20.78
CA ILE A 121 10.75 4.58 -21.33
C ILE A 121 9.75 4.13 -22.40
N GLY A 122 8.54 4.69 -22.40
CA GLY A 122 7.52 4.42 -23.43
C GLY A 122 6.51 3.33 -23.03
N ASN A 123 6.07 2.53 -24.01
CA ASN A 123 5.12 1.46 -23.76
C ASN A 123 5.80 0.25 -23.11
N VAL A 124 5.13 -0.37 -22.16
CA VAL A 124 5.57 -1.59 -21.47
C VAL A 124 4.44 -2.62 -21.41
N GLU A 125 4.78 -3.87 -21.17
CA GLU A 125 3.77 -4.90 -20.94
C GLU A 125 3.11 -4.75 -19.56
N PRO A 126 1.79 -5.02 -19.43
CA PRO A 126 1.14 -5.16 -18.14
C PRO A 126 1.83 -6.15 -17.20
N LEU A 127 1.74 -5.91 -15.89
CA LEU A 127 2.30 -6.81 -14.88
C LEU A 127 1.51 -8.12 -14.85
N THR A 128 2.22 -9.25 -14.91
CA THR A 128 1.62 -10.57 -14.73
C THR A 128 1.78 -11.00 -13.28
N ILE A 129 0.66 -11.23 -12.61
CA ILE A 129 0.62 -11.71 -11.23
C ILE A 129 0.16 -13.16 -11.23
N THR A 130 1.03 -14.04 -10.78
CA THR A 130 0.72 -15.46 -10.60
C THR A 130 -0.09 -15.63 -9.30
N LEU A 131 -1.23 -16.29 -9.39
CA LEU A 131 -2.16 -16.55 -8.28
C LEU A 131 -1.92 -17.92 -7.62
N ASP A 132 -0.87 -18.64 -8.02
CA ASP A 132 -0.47 -19.89 -7.39
C ASP A 132 -0.33 -19.65 -5.89
N THR A 133 -1.00 -20.48 -5.10
CA THR A 133 -1.26 -20.26 -3.66
C THR A 133 0.04 -20.16 -2.87
N ILE A 134 0.59 -18.96 -2.84
CA ILE A 134 1.60 -18.53 -1.91
C ILE A 134 0.86 -18.01 -0.68
N GLU A 135 1.40 -18.31 0.49
CA GLU A 135 0.90 -17.87 1.78
C GLU A 135 0.52 -16.38 1.76
N ASP A 136 -0.68 -16.06 2.25
CA ASP A 136 -1.13 -14.67 2.40
C ASP A 136 -0.43 -14.05 3.62
N VAL A 137 0.82 -13.64 3.41
CA VAL A 137 1.73 -13.10 4.43
C VAL A 137 1.06 -11.95 5.18
N GLU A 138 0.35 -11.06 4.48
CA GLU A 138 -0.32 -9.92 5.10
C GLU A 138 -1.47 -10.33 6.03
N SER A 139 -2.35 -11.24 5.57
CA SER A 139 -3.44 -11.75 6.41
C SER A 139 -2.91 -12.51 7.62
N ASN A 140 -1.87 -13.33 7.45
CA ASN A 140 -1.23 -14.07 8.55
C ASN A 140 -0.54 -13.12 9.53
N THR A 141 0.19 -12.11 9.03
CA THR A 141 0.83 -11.09 9.87
C THR A 141 -0.21 -10.37 10.74
N ILE A 142 -1.35 -9.98 10.17
CA ILE A 142 -2.41 -9.31 10.92
C ILE A 142 -3.00 -10.20 11.99
N ARG A 143 -3.34 -11.45 11.65
CA ARG A 143 -3.89 -12.42 12.59
C ARG A 143 -2.98 -12.62 13.80
N ASN A 144 -1.67 -12.66 13.56
CA ASN A 144 -0.67 -12.91 14.60
C ASN A 144 -0.28 -11.64 15.38
N THR A 145 -0.46 -10.45 14.81
CA THR A 145 0.06 -9.20 15.38
C THR A 145 -1.02 -8.30 15.98
N ILE A 146 -2.25 -8.32 15.46
CA ILE A 146 -3.32 -7.42 15.88
C ILE A 146 -4.29 -8.19 16.80
N PRO A 147 -4.36 -7.86 18.10
CA PRO A 147 -5.33 -8.46 19.00
C PRO A 147 -6.76 -8.20 18.53
N ARG A 148 -7.66 -9.12 18.84
CA ARG A 148 -9.07 -9.05 18.43
C ARG A 148 -9.75 -7.75 18.83
N GLU A 149 -9.55 -7.30 20.06
CA GLU A 149 -10.12 -6.06 20.60
C GLU A 149 -9.64 -4.83 19.82
N VAL A 150 -8.37 -4.83 19.41
CA VAL A 150 -7.80 -3.77 18.57
C VAL A 150 -8.39 -3.81 17.17
N ALA A 151 -8.54 -5.00 16.59
CA ALA A 151 -9.17 -5.16 15.28
C ALA A 151 -10.63 -4.67 15.28
N GLN A 152 -11.40 -4.98 16.33
CA GLN A 152 -12.77 -4.48 16.51
C GLN A 152 -12.80 -2.95 16.59
N LYS A 153 -11.90 -2.36 17.38
CA LYS A 153 -11.77 -0.90 17.47
C LYS A 153 -11.42 -0.26 16.13
N ILE A 154 -10.53 -0.87 15.33
CA ILE A 154 -10.22 -0.38 13.98
C ILE A 154 -11.49 -0.39 13.11
N ILE A 155 -12.25 -1.49 13.14
CA ILE A 155 -13.49 -1.63 12.37
C ILE A 155 -14.54 -0.58 12.77
N GLU A 156 -14.67 -0.28 14.07
CA GLU A 156 -15.58 0.76 14.53
C GLU A 156 -15.19 2.15 14.01
N LEU A 157 -13.89 2.45 14.00
CA LEU A 157 -13.38 3.74 13.54
C LEU A 157 -13.59 3.95 12.04
N ILE A 158 -13.40 2.91 11.22
CA ILE A 158 -13.54 2.99 9.76
C ILE A 158 -14.99 3.00 9.27
N ARG A 159 -15.98 2.71 10.13
CA ARG A 159 -17.41 2.81 9.79
C ARG A 159 -17.90 4.24 9.65
N SER A 160 -17.10 5.22 10.07
CA SER A 160 -17.38 6.63 9.85
C SER A 160 -17.15 7.04 8.39
N ASP A 161 -17.86 8.05 7.91
CA ASP A 161 -17.69 8.58 6.54
C ASP A 161 -16.27 9.09 6.28
N LYS A 162 -15.57 9.52 7.35
CA LYS A 162 -14.18 9.96 7.32
C LYS A 162 -13.44 9.45 8.54
N PHE A 163 -12.27 8.85 8.33
CA PHE A 163 -11.45 8.36 9.43
C PHE A 163 -9.98 8.72 9.26
N LYS A 164 -9.30 8.91 10.39
CA LYS A 164 -7.85 9.06 10.46
C LYS A 164 -7.33 8.16 11.56
N ILE A 165 -6.56 7.15 11.20
CA ILE A 165 -6.03 6.14 12.12
C ILE A 165 -4.51 6.11 11.99
N PHE A 166 -3.83 6.24 13.12
CA PHE A 166 -2.39 6.03 13.20
C PHE A 166 -2.13 4.83 14.11
N ILE A 167 -1.48 3.79 13.58
CA ILE A 167 -1.08 2.61 14.31
C ILE A 167 0.42 2.71 14.63
N LEU A 168 0.75 2.76 15.91
CA LEU A 168 2.11 2.66 16.41
C LEU A 168 2.55 1.20 16.43
N TYR A 169 3.54 0.88 15.61
CA TYR A 169 4.11 -0.45 15.49
C TYR A 169 5.61 -0.39 15.20
N ARG A 170 6.44 -1.07 16.01
CA ARG A 170 7.90 -1.07 15.88
C ARG A 170 8.49 -2.21 15.06
N GLY A 171 7.71 -3.25 14.76
CA GLY A 171 8.20 -4.41 14.02
C GLY A 171 8.57 -4.09 12.57
N GLY A 172 9.35 -4.98 11.95
CA GLY A 172 9.76 -4.87 10.54
C GLY A 172 8.57 -4.98 9.56
N GLU A 173 7.52 -5.69 9.97
CA GLU A 173 6.37 -6.04 9.12
C GLU A 173 5.32 -4.93 8.97
N LYS A 174 5.72 -3.66 9.14
CA LYS A 174 4.81 -2.51 9.08
C LYS A 174 3.98 -2.48 7.78
N TYR A 175 4.60 -2.84 6.66
CA TYR A 175 3.93 -2.87 5.35
C TYR A 175 2.90 -3.99 5.26
N HIS A 176 3.21 -5.19 5.78
CA HIS A 176 2.25 -6.31 5.79
C HIS A 176 1.04 -6.00 6.66
N ILE A 177 1.25 -5.35 7.82
CA ILE A 177 0.15 -4.87 8.66
C ILE A 177 -0.67 -3.82 7.93
N ALA A 178 -0.03 -2.79 7.37
CA ALA A 178 -0.71 -1.72 6.67
C ALA A 178 -1.56 -2.26 5.50
N PHE A 179 -0.96 -3.10 4.66
CA PHE A 179 -1.58 -3.63 3.46
C PHE A 179 -2.63 -4.70 3.72
N GLY A 180 -2.43 -5.57 4.70
CA GLY A 180 -3.50 -6.51 5.06
C GLY A 180 -4.70 -5.79 5.69
N LEU A 181 -4.47 -4.73 6.49
CA LEU A 181 -5.56 -3.93 7.06
C LEU A 181 -6.27 -3.20 5.94
N ALA A 182 -5.52 -2.63 5.00
CA ALA A 182 -6.06 -2.01 3.82
C ALA A 182 -6.95 -2.97 3.03
N ARG A 183 -6.49 -4.19 2.74
CA ARG A 183 -7.28 -5.20 2.03
C ARG A 183 -8.60 -5.44 2.77
N ARG A 184 -8.58 -5.66 4.08
CA ARG A 184 -9.81 -5.86 4.88
C ARG A 184 -10.76 -4.66 4.85
N ILE A 185 -10.22 -3.45 5.07
CA ILE A 185 -11.00 -2.20 5.02
C ILE A 185 -11.68 -2.06 3.66
N ILE A 186 -10.92 -2.31 2.59
CA ILE A 186 -11.38 -2.15 1.22
C ILE A 186 -12.48 -3.17 0.89
N THR A 187 -12.33 -4.40 1.35
CA THR A 187 -13.22 -5.51 0.97
C THR A 187 -14.47 -5.63 1.83
N GLU A 188 -14.45 -5.10 3.06
CA GLU A 188 -15.46 -5.43 4.08
C GLU A 188 -16.11 -4.20 4.76
N ALA A 189 -15.50 -3.01 4.75
CA ALA A 189 -15.89 -2.00 5.74
C ALA A 189 -16.00 -0.54 5.27
N PHE A 190 -15.26 -0.13 4.24
CA PHE A 190 -15.29 1.25 3.74
C PHE A 190 -15.58 1.28 2.25
N SER A 191 -16.08 2.40 1.71
CA SER A 191 -16.34 2.57 0.27
C SER A 191 -15.80 3.86 -0.34
N GLY A 192 -15.42 4.84 0.49
CA GLY A 192 -14.88 6.12 0.04
C GLY A 192 -13.42 6.07 -0.41
N ASP A 193 -12.90 7.23 -0.81
CA ASP A 193 -11.50 7.41 -1.18
C ASP A 193 -10.61 7.26 0.07
N PHE A 194 -9.63 6.38 0.01
CA PHE A 194 -8.85 5.98 1.19
C PHE A 194 -7.37 5.83 0.84
N ILE A 195 -6.50 6.27 1.75
CA ILE A 195 -5.05 6.10 1.62
C ILE A 195 -4.44 5.33 2.79
N VAL A 196 -3.55 4.40 2.46
CA VAL A 196 -2.74 3.63 3.40
C VAL A 196 -1.28 3.90 3.10
N ALA A 197 -0.56 4.35 4.12
CA ALA A 197 0.85 4.65 3.99
C ALA A 197 1.61 4.29 5.28
N THR A 198 2.91 4.54 5.27
CA THR A 198 3.70 4.59 6.49
C THR A 198 4.03 6.05 6.88
N GLU A 199 4.82 6.25 7.92
CA GLU A 199 5.01 7.55 8.60
C GLU A 199 5.63 8.70 7.76
N ASN A 200 6.01 8.43 6.52
CA ASN A 200 6.84 9.29 5.66
C ASN A 200 6.07 10.17 4.66
N ILE A 201 4.75 10.00 4.57
CA ILE A 201 3.88 10.67 3.60
C ILE A 201 3.64 12.16 3.96
N LYS A 202 3.55 13.02 2.94
CA LYS A 202 3.26 14.45 3.15
C LYS A 202 1.87 14.66 3.74
N GLN A 203 1.77 15.58 4.70
CA GLN A 203 0.54 15.81 5.45
C GLN A 203 -0.61 16.33 4.57
N ASP A 204 -0.31 17.21 3.62
CA ASP A 204 -1.28 17.78 2.67
C ASP A 204 -1.92 16.70 1.79
N VAL A 205 -1.15 15.70 1.35
CA VAL A 205 -1.66 14.53 0.61
C VAL A 205 -2.70 13.78 1.43
N LEU A 206 -2.48 13.60 2.73
CA LEU A 206 -3.42 12.89 3.61
C LEU A 206 -4.78 13.60 3.75
N LEU A 207 -4.81 14.92 3.57
CA LEU A 207 -6.06 15.70 3.71
C LEU A 207 -6.99 15.57 2.50
N LEU A 208 -6.52 14.96 1.41
CA LEU A 208 -7.27 14.80 0.16
C LEU A 208 -8.14 13.55 0.11
N TYR A 209 -8.05 12.67 1.11
CA TYR A 209 -8.77 11.41 1.18
C TYR A 209 -9.76 11.41 2.35
N ASP A 210 -10.87 10.70 2.19
CA ASP A 210 -11.90 10.56 3.22
C ASP A 210 -11.40 9.67 4.37
N GLY A 211 -10.71 8.59 4.02
CA GLY A 211 -10.05 7.69 4.96
C GLY A 211 -8.53 7.82 4.92
N VAL A 212 -7.89 7.72 6.08
CA VAL A 212 -6.43 7.67 6.21
C VAL A 212 -6.02 6.63 7.25
N LEU A 213 -5.16 5.69 6.85
CA LEU A 213 -4.52 4.72 7.73
C LEU A 213 -3.00 4.83 7.59
N ILE A 214 -2.32 5.05 8.71
CA ILE A 214 -0.86 5.06 8.76
C ILE A 214 -0.37 4.05 9.77
N VAL A 215 0.59 3.22 9.37
CA VAL A 215 1.32 2.33 10.28
C VAL A 215 2.76 2.83 10.38
N GLY A 216 3.16 3.29 11.57
CA GLY A 216 4.43 3.98 11.77
C GLY A 216 5.09 3.62 13.10
N LYS A 217 6.39 3.87 13.20
CA LYS A 217 7.17 3.59 14.42
C LYS A 217 7.04 4.73 15.43
N ARG A 218 6.84 5.96 14.95
CA ARG A 218 6.78 7.15 15.80
C ARG A 218 5.61 8.03 15.38
N LEU A 219 4.86 8.50 16.37
CA LEU A 219 3.75 9.42 16.14
C LEU A 219 4.30 10.80 15.75
N PRO A 220 4.09 11.25 14.49
CA PRO A 220 4.60 12.54 14.04
C PRO A 220 3.86 13.68 14.72
N PRO A 221 4.46 14.89 14.83
CA PRO A 221 3.86 16.03 15.52
C PRO A 221 2.46 16.37 15.01
N TRP A 222 2.24 16.32 13.69
CA TRP A 222 0.93 16.61 13.10
C TRP A 222 -0.17 15.62 13.50
N ALA A 223 0.17 14.37 13.79
CA ALA A 223 -0.80 13.37 14.23
C ALA A 223 -1.24 13.59 15.69
N ARG A 224 -0.46 14.36 16.47
CA ARG A 224 -0.77 14.69 17.86
C ARG A 224 -1.81 15.81 17.99
N LEU A 225 -2.01 16.59 16.94
CA LEU A 225 -2.57 17.93 17.06
C LEU A 225 -4.06 18.07 16.73
N LYS A 226 -4.74 17.09 16.08
CA LYS A 226 -6.23 17.03 15.96
C LYS A 226 -6.72 15.83 15.13
N GLY A 227 -7.77 15.16 15.60
CA GLY A 227 -8.63 14.29 14.79
C GLY A 227 -8.07 12.90 14.40
N TRP A 228 -6.91 12.50 14.92
CA TRP A 228 -6.33 11.18 14.69
C TRP A 228 -6.69 10.21 15.82
N ASN A 229 -7.12 9.02 15.44
CA ASN A 229 -7.27 7.90 16.35
C ASN A 229 -5.95 7.14 16.41
N VAL A 230 -5.27 7.23 17.55
CA VAL A 230 -3.97 6.57 17.76
C VAL A 230 -4.17 5.22 18.42
N ILE A 231 -3.67 4.16 17.79
CA ILE A 231 -3.71 2.79 18.28
C ILE A 231 -2.27 2.36 18.56
N ASN A 232 -1.98 1.91 19.78
CA ASN A 232 -0.64 1.47 20.15
C ASN A 232 -0.60 -0.05 20.30
N LEU A 233 0.05 -0.72 19.34
CA LEU A 233 0.22 -2.18 19.37
C LEU A 233 1.36 -2.63 20.30
N GLU A 234 2.26 -1.74 20.74
CA GLU A 234 3.35 -2.08 21.67
C GLU A 234 2.82 -2.52 23.04
N LYS A 235 1.66 -2.00 23.47
CA LYS A 235 1.05 -2.37 24.75
C LYS A 235 0.55 -3.82 24.80
N HIS A 236 0.30 -4.43 23.65
CA HIS A 236 -0.30 -5.77 23.55
C HIS A 236 0.71 -6.89 23.25
N ILE A 237 1.97 -6.56 22.95
CA ILE A 237 3.03 -7.56 22.70
C ILE A 237 3.59 -8.11 24.03
N THR A 238 3.39 -7.42 25.15
CA THR A 238 3.84 -7.84 26.49
C THR A 238 2.97 -8.91 27.16
N GLU A 239 1.78 -9.20 26.63
CA GLU A 239 0.91 -10.25 27.15
C GLU A 239 0.83 -11.39 26.13
N SER A 240 1.59 -12.45 26.40
CA SER A 240 1.60 -13.69 25.64
C SER A 240 0.18 -14.24 25.46
N ILE A 241 -0.30 -14.31 24.21
CA ILE A 241 -1.54 -14.99 23.87
C ILE A 241 -1.35 -16.50 24.11
N LYS A 242 -1.86 -16.99 25.24
CA LYS A 242 -2.24 -18.41 25.37
C LYS A 242 -3.50 -18.60 24.52
N THR A 243 -3.36 -19.31 23.41
CA THR A 243 -4.47 -19.73 22.56
C THR A 243 -5.32 -20.78 23.28
N ASP A 244 -6.53 -20.39 23.70
CA ASP A 244 -7.56 -21.32 24.16
C ASP A 244 -8.50 -21.71 23.02
N LYS A 245 -8.92 -22.99 23.05
CA LYS A 245 -9.76 -23.76 22.12
C LYS A 245 -11.02 -23.05 21.56
N ILE A 246 -11.43 -21.92 22.13
CA ILE A 246 -12.61 -21.15 21.73
C ILE A 246 -12.32 -20.28 20.48
N VAL A 247 -11.05 -19.96 20.23
CA VAL A 247 -10.62 -19.22 19.03
C VAL A 247 -10.89 -20.03 17.75
N ASP A 248 -10.74 -21.35 17.78
CA ASP A 248 -11.04 -22.23 16.64
C ASP A 248 -12.55 -22.25 16.30
N ASP A 249 -13.42 -22.14 17.30
CA ASP A 249 -14.88 -22.15 17.09
C ASP A 249 -15.41 -20.81 16.55
N ILE A 250 -14.82 -19.68 16.95
CA ILE A 250 -15.18 -18.35 16.43
C ILE A 250 -14.56 -18.09 15.06
N LEU A 251 -13.34 -18.58 14.80
CA LEU A 251 -12.76 -18.54 13.47
C LEU A 251 -13.54 -19.44 12.50
N LYS A 252 -14.10 -20.59 12.92
CA LYS A 252 -15.03 -21.37 12.09
C LYS A 252 -16.32 -20.61 11.70
N GLN A 253 -16.79 -19.67 12.51
CA GLN A 253 -17.95 -18.84 12.17
C GLN A 253 -17.62 -17.68 11.22
N ILE A 254 -16.34 -17.26 11.15
CA ILE A 254 -15.89 -16.14 10.32
C ILE A 254 -15.23 -16.65 9.01
N TYR A 255 -14.68 -17.86 9.02
CA TYR A 255 -13.95 -18.48 7.90
C TYR A 255 -14.63 -19.74 7.34
N GLY A 256 -15.84 -20.06 7.80
CA GLY A 256 -16.74 -21.05 7.16
C GLY A 256 -17.58 -20.39 6.08
#